data_AF-A0A1Y6AML8-F1
#
_entry.id   AF-A0A1Y6AML8-F1
#
_cell.length_a   1.000
_cell.length_b   1.000
_cell.length_c   1.000
_cell.angle_alpha   90.00
_cell.angle_beta   90.00
_cell.angle_gamma   90.00
#
_symmetry.space_group_name_H-M   'P 1'
#
loop_
_entity.id
_entity.type
_entity.pdbx_description
1 polymer ?
#
loop_
_entity_poly.entity_id
_entity_poly.type
_entity_poly.pdbx_seq_one_letter_code
_entity_poly.pdbx_strand_id
1 'polypeptide(L)' 'MVLKGMGITVLPKPYIDFLQNKNIQAIKIEDPILTIEIGLIYRTDKYMYAATREFIEQLKRTVHSLQS' A
#
# COMPACT_ATOMS: atom_id res chain seq x y z
N MET A 1 10.80 -1.68 17.11
CA MET A 1 10.56 -2.79 18.06
C MET A 1 11.19 -4.07 17.53
N VAL A 2 10.77 -4.57 16.35
CA VAL A 2 11.36 -5.79 15.72
C VAL A 2 12.88 -5.69 15.54
N LEU A 3 13.39 -4.59 14.95
CA LEU A 3 14.84 -4.39 14.78
C LEU A 3 15.63 -4.40 16.09
N LYS A 4 14.99 -4.05 17.21
CA LYS A 4 15.61 -4.04 18.54
C LYS A 4 15.50 -5.39 19.25
N GLY A 5 15.02 -6.44 18.58
CA GLY A 5 14.84 -7.77 19.16
C GLY A 5 13.69 -7.88 20.16
N MET A 6 12.78 -6.90 20.20
CA MET A 6 11.69 -6.87 21.19
C MET A 6 10.49 -7.79 20.85
N GLY A 7 10.51 -8.45 19.69
CA GLY A 7 9.43 -9.35 19.26
C GLY A 7 9.15 -9.31 17.76
N ILE A 8 7.98 -9.82 17.38
CA ILE A 8 7.48 -9.88 16.00
C ILE A 8 6.31 -8.91 15.80
N THR A 9 5.98 -8.62 14.55
CA THR A 9 4.82 -7.79 14.18
C THR A 9 4.20 -8.31 12.90
N VAL A 10 2.92 -8.07 12.71
CA VAL A 10 2.25 -8.23 11.41
C VAL A 10 2.17 -6.86 10.75
N LEU A 11 2.54 -6.77 9.48
CA LEU A 11 2.47 -5.54 8.69
C LEU A 11 1.86 -5.83 7.32
N PRO A 12 1.25 -4.82 6.68
CA PRO A 12 0.81 -4.93 5.29
C PRO A 12 1.99 -5.30 4.39
N LYS A 13 1.76 -6.17 3.41
CA LYS A 13 2.79 -6.64 2.47
C LYS A 13 3.61 -5.51 1.82
N PRO A 14 3.02 -4.38 1.38
CA PRO A 14 3.79 -3.28 0.81
C PRO A 14 4.87 -2.73 1.76
N TYR A 15 4.64 -2.73 3.08
CA TYR A 15 5.63 -2.23 4.04
C TYR A 15 6.83 -3.17 4.17
N ILE A 16 6.62 -4.46 3.92
CA ILE A 16 7.64 -5.50 4.00
C ILE A 16 8.47 -5.54 2.71
N ASP A 17 7.83 -5.36 1.54
CA ASP A 17 8.51 -5.43 0.24
C ASP A 17 9.62 -4.39 0.09
N PHE A 18 9.47 -3.21 0.73
CA PHE A 18 10.50 -2.16 0.76
C PHE A 18 11.47 -2.27 1.93
N LEU A 19 11.26 -3.22 2.86
CA LEU A 19 12.04 -3.33 4.08
C LEU A 19 13.36 -4.11 3.82
N GLN A 20 14.34 -3.43 3.23
CA GLN A 20 15.66 -4.01 3.00
C GLN A 20 16.53 -3.91 4.26
N ASN A 21 16.37 -4.87 5.18
CA ASN A 21 17.22 -4.95 6.37
C ASN A 21 17.64 -6.39 6.65
N LYS A 22 18.96 -6.65 6.69
CA LYS A 22 19.53 -7.99 6.93
C LYS A 22 19.15 -8.60 8.28
N ASN A 23 18.72 -7.77 9.24
CA ASN A 23 18.35 -8.19 10.59
C ASN A 23 16.83 -8.35 10.76
N ILE A 24 16.04 -8.19 9.70
CA ILE A 24 14.60 -8.37 9.72
C ILE A 24 14.24 -9.40 8.65
N GLN A 25 13.51 -10.42 9.05
CA GLN A 25 13.04 -11.46 8.15
C GLN A 25 11.52 -11.41 8.03
N ALA A 26 11.04 -11.41 6.79
CA ALA A 26 9.62 -11.58 6.50
C ALA A 26 9.24 -13.06 6.65
N ILE A 27 8.19 -13.34 7.42
CA ILE A 27 7.61 -14.68 7.54
C ILE A 27 6.29 -14.67 6.76
N LYS A 28 6.13 -15.63 5.83
CA LYS A 28 4.90 -15.79 5.06
C LYS A 28 3.81 -16.33 5.98
N ILE A 29 2.64 -15.70 5.95
CA ILE A 29 1.41 -16.22 6.57
C ILE A 29 0.68 -17.03 5.50
N GLU A 30 0.42 -18.31 5.77
CA GLU A 30 -0.41 -19.15 4.89
C GLU A 30 -1.89 -18.81 5.09
N ASP A 31 -2.65 -18.80 4.00
CA ASP A 31 -4.08 -18.44 3.96
C ASP A 31 -4.46 -17.18 4.74
N PRO A 32 -3.87 -16.00 4.42
CA PRO A 32 -4.14 -14.77 5.14
C PRO A 32 -5.58 -14.31 4.91
N ILE A 33 -6.37 -14.25 5.98
CA ILE A 33 -7.76 -13.75 5.97
C ILE A 33 -7.80 -12.21 6.02
N LEU A 34 -6.70 -11.58 6.45
CA LEU A 34 -6.60 -10.13 6.64
C LEU A 34 -6.34 -9.43 5.30
N THR A 35 -7.28 -8.56 4.90
CA THR A 35 -7.18 -7.71 3.72
C THR A 35 -7.04 -6.24 4.10
N ILE A 36 -6.37 -5.47 3.25
CA ILE A 36 -6.20 -4.04 3.43
C ILE A 36 -6.67 -3.36 2.16
N GLU A 37 -7.56 -2.38 2.33
CA GLU A 37 -8.08 -1.58 1.24
C GLU A 37 -7.51 -0.16 1.33
N ILE A 38 -7.04 0.35 0.19
CA ILE A 38 -6.52 1.72 0.07
C ILE A 38 -7.49 2.49 -0.83
N GLY A 39 -8.04 3.59 -0.29
CA GLY A 39 -8.99 4.44 -1.00
C GLY A 39 -8.43 5.84 -1.28
N LEU A 40 -8.82 6.41 -2.42
CA LEU A 40 -8.60 7.83 -2.74
C LEU A 40 -9.92 8.60 -2.56
N ILE A 41 -9.92 9.62 -1.70
CA ILE A 41 -11.07 10.49 -1.45
C ILE A 41 -10.76 11.89 -1.99
N TYR A 42 -11.63 12.41 -2.86
CA TYR A 42 -11.55 13.76 -3.40
C TYR A 42 -12.93 14.35 -3.62
N ARG A 43 -13.02 15.68 -3.62
CA ARG A 43 -14.27 16.41 -3.86
C ARG A 43 -14.57 16.48 -5.36
N THR A 44 -15.80 16.19 -5.73
CA THR A 44 -16.30 16.28 -7.11
C THR A 44 -17.17 17.53 -7.34
N ASP A 45 -17.58 18.20 -6.26
CA ASP A 45 -18.45 19.37 -6.26
C ASP A 45 -17.70 20.71 -6.36
N LYS A 46 -16.38 20.67 -6.45
CA LYS A 46 -15.51 21.85 -6.62
C LYS A 46 -14.68 21.74 -7.88
N TYR A 47 -14.35 22.90 -8.46
CA TYR A 47 -13.40 22.97 -9.56
C TYR A 47 -12.06 22.35 -9.14
N MET A 48 -11.59 21.41 -9.96
CA MET A 48 -10.32 20.73 -9.77
C MET A 48 -9.41 21.07 -10.94
N TYR A 49 -8.17 21.47 -10.63
CA TYR A 49 -7.19 21.79 -11.66
C TYR A 49 -6.97 20.59 -12.60
N ALA A 50 -6.71 20.89 -13.87
CA ALA A 50 -6.50 19.87 -14.89
C ALA A 50 -5.42 18.86 -14.49
N ALA A 51 -4.32 19.32 -13.89
CA ALA A 51 -3.24 18.45 -13.40
C ALA A 51 -3.71 17.46 -12.33
N THR A 52 -4.53 17.89 -11.37
CA THR A 52 -5.06 17.01 -10.32
C THR A 52 -6.02 15.98 -10.90
N ARG A 53 -6.91 16.40 -11.82
CA ARG A 53 -7.82 15.47 -12.50
C ARG A 53 -7.05 14.42 -13.30
N GLU A 54 -6.06 14.86 -14.07
CA GLU A 54 -5.23 13.97 -14.88
C GLU A 54 -4.45 12.98 -14.01
N PHE A 55 -3.88 13.43 -12.89
CA PHE A 55 -3.23 12.55 -11.92
C PHE A 55 -4.19 11.47 -11.39
N ILE A 56 -5.41 11.82 -11.01
CA ILE A 56 -6.40 10.86 -10.50
C ILE A 56 -6.75 9.81 -11.55
N GLU A 57 -6.94 10.24 -12.81
CA GLU A 57 -7.24 9.31 -13.91
C GLU A 57 -6.07 8.38 -14.23
N GLN A 58 -4.83 8.89 -14.21
CA GLN A 58 -3.63 8.07 -14.36
C GLN A 58 -3.46 7.07 -13.22
N LEU A 59 -3.77 7.49 -11.99
CA LEU A 59 -3.71 6.61 -10.83
C LEU A 59 -4.72 5.46 -10.96
N LYS A 60 -5.96 5.75 -11.35
CA LYS A 60 -6.99 4.71 -11.59
C LYS A 60 -6.54 3.69 -12.64
N ARG A 61 -5.99 4.16 -13.77
CA ARG A 61 -5.48 3.28 -14.84
C ARG A 61 -4.33 2.41 -14.35
N THR A 62 -3.39 3.00 -13.63
CA THR A 62 -2.23 2.29 -13.08
C THR A 62 -2.67 1.19 -12.12
N VAL A 63 -3.57 1.51 -11.18
CA VAL A 63 -4.06 0.52 -10.20
C VAL A 63 -4.82 -0.61 -10.88
N HIS A 64 -5.69 -0.31 -11.86
CA HIS A 64 -6.40 -1.35 -12.61
C HIS A 64 -5.44 -2.29 -13.36
N SER A 65 -4.34 -1.77 -13.92
CA SER A 65 -3.35 -2.59 -14.63
C SER A 65 -2.53 -3.51 -13.72
N LEU A 66 -2.44 -3.20 -12.43
CA LEU A 66 -1.75 -4.02 -11.43
C LEU A 66 -2.64 -5.16 -10.88
N GLN A 67 -3.95 -5.11 -11.15
CA GLN A 67 -4.94 -6.09 -10.68
C GLN A 67 -5.30 -7.14 -11.74
N SER A 68 -4.91 -6.92 -13.00
CA SER A 68 -5.11 -7.81 -14.16
C SER A 68 -3.87 -8.64 -14.46
#